data_AF-A0A4Y2AB55-F1
#
_entry.id   AF-A0A4Y2AB55-F1
#
_cell.length_a   1.000
_cell.length_b   1.000
_cell.length_c   1.000
_cell.angle_alpha   90.00
_cell.angle_beta   90.00
_cell.angle_gamma   90.00
#
_symmetry.space_group_name_H-M   'P 1'
#
loop_
_entity.id
_entity.type
_entity.pdbx_description
1 polymer ?
#
loop_
_entity_poly.entity_id
_entity_poly.type
_entity_poly.pdbx_seq_one_letter_code
_entity_poly.pdbx_strand_id
1 'polypeptide(L)'
;MNLRRWATNSPIINEAWKRANVDCRETSEELGVSLKILEIIWDNMNDNLTFDIKQFEKLRNLVIVTKRIILSTHGMLFDHITIMNPFTVRMKLLLQTIWELRIPWDEYVPSEIKVTFIEWLNEIEVLGKFEISRP
;
A
#
# COMPACT_ATOMS: atom_id res chain seq x y z
N MET A 1 -27.61 -0.33 13.41
CA MET A 1 -26.48 0.10 12.57
C MET A 1 -25.21 -0.14 13.37
N ASN A 2 -24.33 -1.05 12.93
CA ASN A 2 -23.17 -1.48 13.71
C ASN A 2 -21.97 -0.58 13.37
N LEU A 3 -21.63 0.37 14.25
CA LEU A 3 -20.57 1.39 14.03
C LEU A 3 -19.13 0.82 14.16
N ARG A 4 -18.93 -0.49 13.98
CA ARG A 4 -17.70 -1.26 14.29
C ARG A 4 -16.46 -0.93 13.44
N ARG A 5 -16.46 0.16 12.68
CA ARG A 5 -15.37 0.54 11.75
C ARG A 5 -14.98 2.02 11.80
N TRP A 6 -15.42 2.74 12.84
CA TRP A 6 -15.10 4.16 12.99
C TRP A 6 -13.94 4.31 13.98
N ALA A 7 -12.97 5.14 13.62
CA ALA A 7 -11.88 5.54 14.50
C ALA A 7 -11.77 7.06 14.58
N THR A 8 -11.14 7.54 15.65
CA THR A 8 -10.99 8.95 15.96
C THR A 8 -9.60 9.23 16.54
N ASN A 9 -9.04 10.38 16.17
CA ASN A 9 -7.85 10.96 16.80
C ASN A 9 -8.19 11.78 18.06
N SER A 10 -9.47 11.98 18.37
CA SER A 10 -9.88 12.76 19.54
C SER A 10 -9.74 11.94 20.83
N PRO A 11 -8.95 12.39 21.81
CA PRO A 11 -8.78 11.67 23.08
C PRO A 11 -10.09 11.61 23.86
N ILE A 12 -10.89 12.68 23.83
CA ILE A 12 -12.19 12.78 24.51
C ILE A 12 -13.16 11.71 24.00
N ILE A 13 -13.22 11.54 22.67
CA ILE A 13 -14.12 10.57 22.05
C ILE A 13 -13.60 9.14 22.28
N ASN A 14 -12.29 8.91 22.19
CA ASN A 14 -11.69 7.62 22.50
C ASN A 14 -11.99 7.18 23.95
N GLU A 15 -11.87 8.08 24.93
CA GLU A 15 -12.24 7.78 26.32
C GLU A 15 -13.74 7.54 26.49
N ALA A 16 -14.59 8.29 25.78
CA ALA A 16 -16.03 8.08 25.81
C ALA A 16 -16.43 6.71 25.25
N TRP A 17 -15.79 6.25 24.18
CA TRP A 17 -16.04 4.93 23.59
C TRP A 17 -15.58 3.78 24.47
N LYS A 18 -14.40 3.91 25.12
CA LYS A 18 -13.92 2.97 26.13
C LYS A 18 -14.90 2.86 27.30
N ARG A 19 -15.36 4.00 27.84
CA ARG A 19 -16.35 4.03 28.93
C ARG A 19 -17.69 3.40 28.56
N ALA A 20 -18.12 3.56 27.31
CA ALA A 20 -19.37 3.01 26.82
C ALA A 20 -19.28 1.53 26.38
N ASN A 21 -18.10 0.91 26.49
CA ASN A 21 -17.82 -0.46 26.03
C ASN A 21 -18.20 -0.70 24.55
N VAL A 22 -18.04 0.34 23.72
CA VAL A 22 -18.30 0.30 22.26
C VAL A 22 -16.99 0.28 21.47
N ASP A 23 -15.84 0.30 22.17
CA ASP A 23 -14.52 0.25 21.57
C ASP A 23 -14.22 -1.16 21.06
N CYS A 24 -14.59 -1.47 19.81
CA CYS A 24 -14.40 -2.79 19.19
C CYS A 24 -12.95 -3.06 18.75
N ARG A 25 -11.94 -2.47 19.40
CA ARG A 25 -10.51 -2.72 19.12
C ARG A 25 -10.04 -4.12 19.57
N GLU A 26 -10.94 -5.00 20.03
CA GLU A 26 -10.68 -6.35 20.59
C GLU A 26 -10.08 -7.39 19.60
N THR A 27 -9.28 -7.00 18.60
CA THR A 27 -8.47 -7.97 17.85
C THR A 27 -7.21 -7.34 17.27
N SER A 28 -6.29 -6.91 18.14
CA SER A 28 -4.83 -6.85 17.93
C SER A 28 -4.24 -5.97 19.03
N GLU A 29 -3.94 -6.57 20.19
CA GLU A 29 -3.30 -5.90 21.34
C GLU A 29 -1.79 -5.66 21.15
N GLU A 30 -1.31 -5.54 19.91
CA GLU A 30 0.09 -5.21 19.63
C GLU A 30 0.16 -3.96 18.75
N LEU A 31 0.43 -2.82 19.41
CA LEU A 31 0.77 -1.52 18.84
C LEU A 31 -0.41 -0.76 18.20
N GLY A 32 -0.32 0.59 18.21
CA GLY A 32 -1.40 1.51 17.88
C GLY A 32 -2.23 1.12 16.67
N VAL A 33 -3.55 1.24 16.80
CA VAL A 33 -4.56 0.78 15.83
C VAL A 33 -4.31 1.43 14.47
N SER A 34 -3.65 0.68 13.59
CA SER A 34 -3.44 1.03 12.20
C SER A 34 -4.67 0.59 11.40
N LEU A 35 -5.56 1.54 11.09
CA LEU A 35 -6.62 1.26 10.14
C LEU A 35 -6.04 1.23 8.74
N LYS A 36 -6.00 0.03 8.14
CA LYS A 36 -5.61 -0.15 6.75
C LYS A 36 -6.78 0.21 5.83
N ILE A 37 -6.63 1.31 5.11
CA ILE A 37 -7.55 1.74 4.05
C ILE A 37 -6.72 1.82 2.78
N LEU A 38 -6.95 0.90 1.84
CA LEU A 38 -6.44 1.01 0.47
C LEU A 38 -4.93 1.29 0.42
N GLU A 39 -4.16 0.51 1.18
CA GLU A 39 -2.69 0.59 1.33
C GLU A 39 -2.15 1.75 2.17
N ILE A 40 -3.03 2.64 2.66
CA ILE A 40 -2.69 3.63 3.69
C ILE A 40 -2.96 3.05 5.07
N ILE A 41 -2.04 3.31 5.98
CA ILE A 41 -2.20 3.11 7.41
C ILE A 41 -2.39 4.48 8.05
N TRP A 42 -3.53 4.68 8.72
CA TRP A 42 -3.72 5.85 9.58
C TRP A 42 -3.26 5.52 11.00
N ASP A 43 -2.23 6.22 11.47
CA ASP A 43 -1.87 6.31 12.88
C ASP A 43 -2.78 7.33 13.54
N ASN A 44 -3.77 6.85 14.29
CA ASN A 44 -4.74 7.69 14.98
C ASN A 44 -4.17 8.45 16.18
N MET A 45 -3.02 8.04 16.72
CA MET A 45 -2.40 8.67 17.88
C MET A 45 -1.63 9.91 17.47
N ASN A 46 -0.85 9.80 16.40
CA ASN A 46 -0.04 10.90 15.86
C ASN A 46 -0.75 11.67 14.74
N ASP A 47 -1.94 11.21 14.32
CA ASP A 47 -2.72 11.73 13.21
C ASP A 47 -1.97 11.79 11.86
N ASN A 48 -1.12 10.80 11.66
CA ASN A 48 -0.30 10.66 10.45
C ASN A 48 -0.79 9.52 9.57
N LEU A 49 -0.69 9.70 8.26
CA LEU A 49 -0.90 8.69 7.24
C LEU A 49 0.46 8.13 6.83
N THR A 50 0.54 6.81 6.75
CA THR A 50 1.71 6.01 6.33
C THR A 50 1.29 4.99 5.29
N PHE A 51 2.24 4.31 4.65
CA PHE A 51 1.96 3.33 3.59
C PHE A 51 2.34 1.91 4.00
N ASP A 52 1.45 0.95 3.74
CA ASP A 52 1.73 -0.48 3.95
C ASP A 52 2.49 -1.08 2.76
N ILE A 53 3.83 -1.05 2.85
CA ILE A 53 4.69 -1.59 1.79
C ILE A 53 4.96 -3.10 1.89
N LYS A 54 4.42 -3.81 2.90
CA LYS A 54 4.75 -5.22 3.16
C LYS A 54 4.48 -6.16 1.98
N GLN A 55 3.53 -5.81 1.12
CA GLN A 55 3.22 -6.61 -0.06
C GLN A 55 4.29 -6.44 -1.16
N PHE A 56 4.87 -5.25 -1.32
CA PHE A 56 5.94 -4.98 -2.30
C PHE A 56 7.25 -5.67 -1.91
N GLU A 57 7.55 -5.72 -0.60
CA GLU A 57 8.69 -6.46 -0.05
C GLU A 57 8.77 -7.92 -0.51
N LYS A 58 7.61 -8.60 -0.51
CA LYS A 58 7.52 -10.01 -0.93
C LYS A 58 7.84 -10.20 -2.41
N LEU A 59 7.61 -9.19 -3.24
CA LEU A 59 7.80 -9.27 -4.69
C LEU A 59 9.28 -9.17 -5.10
N ARG A 60 10.16 -8.62 -4.25
CA ARG A 60 11.58 -8.41 -4.57
C ARG A 60 12.36 -9.70 -4.73
N ASN A 61 12.01 -10.73 -3.96
CA ASN A 61 12.69 -12.02 -3.97
C ASN A 61 12.15 -12.97 -5.05
N LEU A 62 11.28 -12.48 -5.94
CA LEU A 62 10.72 -13.31 -6.99
C LEU A 62 11.79 -13.66 -8.03
N VAL A 63 12.09 -14.96 -8.11
CA VAL A 63 12.96 -15.52 -9.15
C VAL A 63 12.32 -15.34 -10.53
N ILE A 64 11.00 -15.41 -10.60
CA ILE A 64 10.21 -15.33 -11.82
C ILE A 64 9.33 -14.08 -11.78
N VAL A 65 9.42 -13.25 -12.81
CA VAL A 65 8.56 -12.09 -13.01
C VAL A 65 7.82 -12.24 -14.33
N THR A 66 6.49 -12.14 -14.27
CA THR A 66 5.60 -12.20 -15.44
C THR A 66 4.85 -10.89 -15.60
N LYS A 67 4.29 -10.67 -16.79
CA LYS A 67 3.41 -9.54 -17.07
C LYS A 67 2.24 -9.45 -16.08
N ARG A 68 1.65 -10.59 -15.70
CA ARG A 68 0.57 -10.66 -14.70
C ARG A 68 1.00 -10.11 -13.35
N ILE A 69 2.21 -10.46 -12.89
CA ILE A 69 2.75 -9.97 -11.61
C ILE A 69 2.89 -8.45 -11.66
N ILE A 70 3.58 -7.94 -12.69
CA ILE A 70 3.82 -6.50 -12.91
C ILE A 70 2.49 -5.72 -12.92
N LEU A 71 1.47 -6.21 -13.63
CA LEU A 71 0.17 -5.56 -13.68
C LEU A 71 -0.55 -5.60 -12.32
N SER A 72 -0.51 -6.74 -11.63
CA SER A 72 -1.09 -6.87 -10.29
C SER A 72 -0.44 -5.90 -9.31
N THR A 73 0.88 -5.72 -9.39
CA THR A 73 1.64 -4.76 -8.58
C THR A 73 1.26 -3.31 -8.90
N HIS A 74 1.04 -2.96 -10.17
CA HIS A 74 0.48 -1.65 -10.51
C HIS A 74 -0.92 -1.45 -9.92
N GLY A 75 -1.76 -2.49 -9.96
CA GLY A 75 -3.12 -2.44 -9.42
C GLY A 75 -3.19 -2.20 -7.92
N MET A 76 -2.19 -2.66 -7.17
CA MET A 76 -2.06 -2.41 -5.73
C MET A 76 -1.99 -0.91 -5.40
N LEU A 77 -1.17 -0.17 -6.15
CA LEU A 77 -1.05 1.29 -5.99
C LEU A 77 -2.27 2.09 -6.44
N PHE A 78 -3.18 1.43 -7.15
CA PHE A 78 -4.29 2.09 -7.79
C PHE A 78 -5.50 2.12 -6.86
N ASP A 79 -5.43 2.95 -5.81
CA ASP A 79 -6.62 3.49 -5.16
C ASP A 79 -6.35 4.85 -4.47
N HIS A 80 -6.98 5.88 -5.03
CA HIS A 80 -7.40 7.17 -4.43
C HIS A 80 -6.37 8.21 -3.94
N ILE A 81 -5.06 7.98 -4.00
CA ILE A 81 -4.08 8.98 -3.51
C ILE A 81 -3.22 9.54 -4.63
N THR A 82 -3.48 10.79 -4.99
CA THR A 82 -2.68 11.56 -5.96
C THR A 82 -1.19 11.59 -5.61
N ILE A 83 -0.82 11.40 -4.34
CA ILE A 83 0.58 11.42 -3.88
C ILE A 83 1.42 10.26 -4.45
N MET A 84 0.78 9.15 -4.85
CA MET A 84 1.46 7.99 -5.41
C MET A 84 1.70 8.12 -6.92
N ASN A 85 1.18 9.18 -7.56
CA ASN A 85 1.27 9.37 -8.99
C ASN A 85 2.70 9.29 -9.56
N PRO A 86 3.74 9.88 -8.96
CA PRO A 86 5.10 9.77 -9.47
C PRO A 86 5.58 8.31 -9.60
N PHE A 87 5.17 7.45 -8.66
CA PHE A 87 5.52 6.03 -8.67
C PHE A 87 4.72 5.25 -9.71
N THR A 88 3.44 5.61 -9.95
CA THR A 88 2.62 4.92 -10.95
C THR A 88 3.04 5.22 -12.40
N VAL A 89 3.61 6.40 -12.69
CA VAL A 89 4.03 6.77 -14.05
C VAL A 89 5.10 5.82 -14.59
N ARG A 90 6.17 5.54 -13.81
CA ARG A 90 7.22 4.60 -14.22
C ARG A 90 6.67 3.21 -14.46
N MET A 91 5.75 2.77 -13.61
CA MET A 91 5.11 1.46 -13.73
C MET A 91 4.24 1.36 -14.98
N LYS A 92 3.53 2.44 -15.35
CA LYS A 92 2.76 2.54 -16.60
C LYS A 92 3.65 2.49 -17.83
N LEU A 93 4.80 3.19 -17.81
CA LEU A 93 5.78 3.13 -18.91
C LEU A 93 6.31 1.70 -19.08
N LEU A 94 6.66 1.02 -17.99
CA LEU A 94 7.10 -0.38 -18.05
C LEU A 94 6.02 -1.30 -18.61
N LEU A 95 4.77 -1.13 -18.17
CA LEU A 95 3.64 -1.87 -18.71
C LEU A 95 3.47 -1.61 -20.22
N GLN A 96 3.56 -0.35 -20.66
CA GLN A 96 3.50 0.00 -22.09
C GLN A 96 4.56 -0.75 -22.91
N THR A 97 5.81 -0.78 -22.45
CA THR A 97 6.88 -1.54 -23.11
C THR A 97 6.56 -3.03 -23.20
N ILE A 98 6.01 -3.62 -22.13
CA ILE A 98 5.59 -5.04 -22.12
C ILE A 98 4.46 -5.30 -23.12
N TRP A 99 3.52 -4.35 -23.28
CA TRP A 99 2.44 -4.44 -24.26
C TRP A 99 2.96 -4.37 -25.70
N GLU A 100 3.90 -3.47 -25.98
CA GLU A 100 4.53 -3.32 -27.30
C GLU A 100 5.30 -4.57 -27.70
N LEU A 101 5.96 -5.23 -26.75
CA LEU A 101 6.65 -6.51 -26.95
C LEU A 101 5.72 -7.73 -27.09
N ARG A 102 4.40 -7.54 -26.93
CA ARG A 102 3.37 -8.59 -27.03
C ARG A 102 3.62 -9.80 -26.13
N ILE A 103 4.25 -9.59 -24.97
CA ILE A 103 4.53 -10.65 -24.00
C ILE A 103 3.19 -11.21 -23.46
N PRO A 104 2.98 -12.55 -23.49
CA PRO A 104 1.85 -13.21 -22.87
C PRO A 104 1.77 -12.97 -21.35
N TRP A 105 0.60 -13.24 -20.77
CA TRP A 105 0.33 -12.95 -19.36
C TRP A 105 1.26 -13.69 -18.37
N ASP A 106 1.50 -14.97 -18.64
CA ASP A 106 2.18 -15.90 -17.74
C ASP A 106 3.60 -16.27 -18.22
N GLU A 107 4.07 -15.59 -19.27
CA GLU A 107 5.45 -15.73 -19.75
C GLU A 107 6.40 -14.84 -18.96
N TYR A 108 7.65 -15.29 -18.86
CA TYR A 108 8.71 -14.54 -18.20
C TYR A 108 9.02 -13.27 -18.99
N VAL A 109 9.17 -12.16 -18.28
CA VAL A 109 9.62 -10.92 -18.91
C VAL A 109 11.12 -11.00 -19.22
N PRO A 110 11.58 -10.29 -20.26
CA PRO A 110 13.00 -10.07 -20.52
C PRO A 110 13.75 -9.56 -19.29
N SER A 111 15.04 -9.87 -19.23
CA SER A 111 15.88 -9.58 -18.06
C SER A 111 15.93 -8.08 -17.74
N GLU A 112 15.91 -7.23 -18.77
CA GLU A 112 15.94 -5.78 -18.69
C GLU A 112 14.67 -5.22 -18.03
N ILE A 113 13.51 -5.79 -18.37
CA ILE A 113 12.22 -5.45 -17.78
C ILE A 113 12.17 -5.89 -16.32
N LYS A 114 12.69 -7.10 -16.02
CA LYS A 114 12.78 -7.59 -14.65
C LYS A 114 13.67 -6.68 -13.79
N VAL A 115 14.84 -6.27 -14.29
CA VAL A 115 15.75 -5.37 -13.57
C VAL A 115 15.05 -4.04 -13.29
N THR A 116 14.42 -3.43 -14.30
CA THR A 116 13.68 -2.17 -14.15
C THR A 116 12.54 -2.29 -13.12
N PHE A 117 11.84 -3.42 -13.09
CA PHE A 117 10.78 -3.68 -12.11
C PHE A 117 11.34 -3.80 -10.69
N ILE A 118 12.46 -4.49 -10.50
CA ILE A 118 13.11 -4.64 -9.19
C ILE A 118 13.65 -3.28 -8.69
N GLU A 119 14.25 -2.47 -9.57
CA GLU A 119 14.68 -1.12 -9.24
C GLU A 119 13.51 -0.27 -8.73
N TRP A 120 12.38 -0.32 -9.45
CA TRP A 120 11.17 0.36 -9.03
C TRP A 120 10.63 -0.15 -7.67
N LEU A 121 10.69 -1.46 -7.41
CA LEU A 121 10.33 -2.04 -6.10
C LEU A 121 11.28 -1.61 -4.96
N ASN A 122 12.52 -1.26 -5.26
CA ASN A 122 13.45 -0.72 -4.26
C ASN A 122 13.14 0.76 -3.96
N GLU A 123 12.80 1.54 -5.00
CA GLU A 123 12.41 2.94 -4.83
C GLU A 123 11.11 3.10 -4.04
N ILE A 124 10.17 2.16 -4.21
CA ILE A 124 8.90 2.20 -3.49
C ILE A 124 9.06 2.04 -1.98
N GLU A 125 10.17 1.47 -1.51
CA GLU A 125 10.45 1.34 -0.08
C GLU A 125 10.52 2.69 0.63
N VAL A 126 10.92 3.75 -0.10
CA VAL A 126 10.94 5.11 0.42
C VAL A 126 9.56 5.56 0.89
N LEU A 127 8.48 5.05 0.30
CA LEU A 127 7.11 5.35 0.72
C LEU A 127 6.78 4.80 2.11
N GLY A 128 7.38 3.68 2.51
CA GLY A 128 7.19 3.16 3.88
C GLY A 128 7.77 4.09 4.95
N LYS A 129 8.65 5.02 4.58
CA LYS A 129 9.24 6.04 5.46
C LYS A 129 8.53 7.39 5.35
N PHE A 130 7.54 7.50 4.47
CA PHE A 130 6.83 8.74 4.23
C PHE A 130 5.65 8.86 5.19
N GLU A 131 5.63 9.95 5.95
CA GLU A 131 4.54 10.30 6.87
C GLU A 131 3.89 11.58 6.40
N ILE A 132 2.56 11.58 6.35
CA ILE A 132 1.77 12.74 5.93
C ILE A 132 0.81 13.04 7.07
N SER A 133 0.93 14.23 7.68
CA SER A 133 -0.09 14.67 8.63
C SER A 133 -1.43 14.81 7.91
N ARG A 134 -2.49 14.24 8.51
CA ARG A 134 -3.82 14.26 7.91
C ARG A 134 -4.32 15.73 7.84
N PRO A 135 -4.80 16.19 6.67
CA PRO A 135 -5.26 17.57 6.48
C PRO A 135 -6.54 17.89 7.25
#